data_AF-A0A3B9KT92-F1
#
_entry.id   AF-A0A3B9KT92-F1
#
_cell.length_a   1.000
_cell.length_b   1.000
_cell.length_c   1.000
_cell.angle_alpha   90.00
_cell.angle_beta   90.00
_cell.angle_gamma   90.00
#
_symmetry.space_group_name_H-M   'P 1'
#
loop_
_entity.id
_entity.type
_entity.pdbx_description
1 polymer ?
#
loop_
_entity_poly.entity_id
_entity_poly.type
_entity_poly.pdbx_seq_one_letter_code
_entity_poly.pdbx_strand_id
1 'polypeptide(L)'
;LTGFGGLIAVIILVDTLPLLIFAFVVTLLYIALWVYLTLRIFHFNKRLINYFRRLLSGDFSTGIHDVSWINDEITLITHLATRVAEHLYTYDALRADRTALSLRALEVLFKRASRKIIMADFDKSVFKFTKPLQHAFGVEQDTFSFNVIEKQSNNERFFRQFLLAAVKEGQVKEFAATLELPIRKSSMELKFKFVPIKDRSEKVRIAFLYVDKLEDDPDD
;
A
#
# COMPACT_ATOMS: atom_id res chain seq x y z
N LEU A 1 -86.72 -22.19 -10.89
CA LEU A 1 -85.41 -22.77 -10.51
C LEU A 1 -85.14 -22.48 -9.03
N THR A 2 -86.02 -23.00 -8.17
CA THR A 2 -86.12 -22.71 -6.72
C THR A 2 -86.24 -24.03 -5.97
N GLY A 3 -85.25 -24.91 -6.16
CA GLY A 3 -85.22 -26.23 -5.54
C GLY A 3 -83.78 -26.59 -5.16
N PHE A 4 -83.65 -27.39 -4.09
CA PHE A 4 -82.47 -28.01 -3.45
C PHE A 4 -81.06 -27.70 -3.98
N GLY A 5 -80.81 -27.70 -5.29
CA GLY A 5 -79.55 -27.26 -5.90
C GLY A 5 -79.16 -25.81 -5.58
N GLY A 6 -80.12 -24.89 -5.40
CA GLY A 6 -79.83 -23.52 -4.97
C GLY A 6 -79.34 -23.41 -3.52
N LEU A 7 -79.86 -24.26 -2.63
CA LEU A 7 -79.43 -24.32 -1.22
C LEU A 7 -78.04 -24.95 -1.08
N ILE A 8 -77.75 -25.99 -1.86
CA ILE A 8 -76.41 -26.62 -1.89
C ILE A 8 -75.37 -25.66 -2.46
N ALA A 9 -75.70 -24.92 -3.52
CA ALA A 9 -74.81 -23.89 -4.07
C ALA A 9 -74.53 -22.76 -3.07
N VAL A 10 -75.54 -22.33 -2.30
CA VAL A 10 -75.37 -21.30 -1.26
C VAL A 10 -74.54 -21.81 -0.08
N ILE A 11 -74.73 -23.06 0.38
CA ILE A 11 -73.92 -23.65 1.47
C ILE A 11 -72.46 -23.79 1.04
N ILE A 12 -72.20 -24.30 -0.17
CA ILE A 12 -70.84 -24.40 -0.71
C ILE A 12 -70.21 -23.01 -0.88
N LEU A 13 -70.96 -22.02 -1.36
CA LEU A 13 -70.46 -20.65 -1.52
C LEU A 13 -70.14 -19.99 -0.15
N VAL A 14 -70.98 -20.21 0.86
CA VAL A 14 -70.81 -19.66 2.22
C VAL A 14 -69.63 -20.29 2.95
N ASP A 15 -69.36 -21.59 2.75
CA ASP A 15 -68.22 -22.28 3.39
C ASP A 15 -66.89 -22.09 2.63
N THR A 16 -66.92 -21.84 1.32
CA THR A 16 -65.70 -21.64 0.51
C THR A 16 -65.19 -20.21 0.51
N LEU A 17 -66.08 -19.21 0.64
CA LEU A 17 -65.70 -17.80 0.79
C LEU A 17 -64.71 -17.52 1.93
N PRO A 18 -64.91 -18.00 3.18
CA PRO A 18 -63.96 -17.75 4.26
C PRO A 18 -62.61 -18.43 4.03
N LEU A 19 -62.58 -19.61 3.40
CA LEU A 19 -61.34 -20.28 3.00
C LEU A 19 -60.57 -19.49 1.94
N LEU A 20 -61.27 -18.92 0.96
CA LEU A 20 -60.66 -18.06 -0.07
C LEU A 20 -60.12 -16.76 0.52
N ILE A 21 -60.86 -16.12 1.43
CA ILE A 21 -60.40 -14.91 2.14
C ILE A 21 -59.17 -15.24 2.99
N PHE A 22 -59.19 -16.36 3.73
CA PHE A 22 -58.06 -16.80 4.52
C PHE A 22 -56.83 -17.07 3.65
N ALA A 23 -57.00 -17.81 2.54
CA ALA A 23 -55.92 -18.05 1.58
C ALA A 23 -55.36 -16.75 1.00
N PHE A 24 -56.22 -15.78 0.67
CA PHE A 24 -55.82 -14.47 0.18
C PHE A 24 -55.04 -13.65 1.22
N VAL A 25 -55.46 -13.66 2.49
CA VAL A 25 -54.74 -12.96 3.57
C VAL A 25 -53.37 -13.60 3.82
N VAL A 26 -53.30 -14.94 3.80
CA VAL A 26 -52.03 -15.67 3.97
C VAL A 26 -51.07 -15.41 2.80
N THR A 27 -51.55 -15.40 1.56
CA THR A 27 -50.71 -15.07 0.40
C THR A 27 -50.25 -13.62 0.43
N LEU A 28 -51.10 -12.68 0.86
CA LEU A 28 -50.73 -11.27 1.00
C LEU A 28 -49.67 -11.07 2.08
N LEU A 29 -49.79 -11.73 3.24
CA LEU A 29 -48.76 -11.74 4.29
C LEU A 29 -47.44 -12.36 3.78
N TYR A 30 -47.51 -13.45 3.03
CA TYR A 30 -46.34 -14.08 2.44
C TYR A 30 -45.62 -13.13 1.46
N ILE A 31 -46.38 -12.47 0.57
CA ILE A 31 -45.82 -11.48 -0.36
C ILE A 31 -45.20 -10.30 0.40
N ALA A 32 -45.89 -9.77 1.42
CA ALA A 32 -45.37 -8.68 2.25
C ALA A 32 -44.05 -9.05 2.94
N LEU A 33 -43.94 -10.27 3.46
CA LEU A 33 -42.72 -10.79 4.08
C LEU A 33 -41.57 -10.88 3.06
N TRP A 34 -41.83 -11.39 1.86
CA TRP A 34 -40.82 -11.44 0.79
C TRP A 34 -40.39 -10.06 0.32
N VAL A 35 -41.32 -9.13 0.15
CA VAL A 35 -41.00 -7.73 -0.21
C VAL A 35 -40.13 -7.09 0.88
N TYR A 36 -40.44 -7.32 2.15
CA TYR A 36 -39.63 -6.83 3.26
C TYR A 36 -38.21 -7.42 3.24
N LEU A 37 -38.07 -8.74 3.09
CA LEU A 37 -36.79 -9.44 3.03
C LEU A 37 -35.93 -8.95 1.86
N THR A 38 -36.52 -8.86 0.67
CA THR A 38 -35.82 -8.39 -0.54
C THR A 38 -35.36 -6.94 -0.41
N LEU A 39 -36.20 -6.04 0.08
CA LEU A 39 -35.82 -4.65 0.34
C LEU A 39 -34.69 -4.55 1.36
N ARG A 40 -34.75 -5.33 2.44
CA ARG A 40 -33.72 -5.36 3.48
C ARG A 40 -32.38 -5.85 2.94
N ILE A 41 -32.37 -6.95 2.18
CA ILE A 41 -31.16 -7.49 1.54
C ILE A 41 -30.60 -6.49 0.52
N PHE A 42 -31.46 -5.86 -0.29
CA PHE A 42 -31.05 -4.88 -1.28
C PHE A 42 -30.36 -3.66 -0.63
N HIS A 43 -30.94 -3.14 0.44
CA HIS A 43 -30.37 -1.99 1.17
C HIS A 43 -29.04 -2.35 1.85
N PHE A 44 -28.95 -3.56 2.40
CA PHE A 44 -27.71 -4.10 2.97
C PHE A 44 -26.61 -4.23 1.91
N ASN A 45 -26.91 -4.86 0.77
CA ASN A 45 -25.96 -5.03 -0.33
C ASN A 45 -25.45 -3.68 -0.84
N LYS A 46 -26.33 -2.69 -0.97
CA LYS A 46 -25.93 -1.33 -1.38
C LYS A 46 -24.96 -0.70 -0.38
N ARG A 47 -25.20 -0.84 0.92
CA ARG A 47 -24.30 -0.35 1.98
C ARG A 47 -22.95 -1.08 1.96
N LEU A 48 -22.98 -2.40 1.81
CA LEU A 48 -21.79 -3.24 1.76
C LEU A 48 -20.93 -2.90 0.54
N ILE A 49 -21.52 -2.72 -0.65
CA ILE A 49 -20.79 -2.30 -1.85
C ILE A 49 -20.13 -0.93 -1.64
N ASN A 50 -20.86 0.04 -1.07
CA ASN A 50 -20.30 1.35 -0.77
C ASN A 50 -19.14 1.27 0.23
N TYR A 51 -19.26 0.40 1.23
CA TYR A 51 -18.19 0.14 2.18
C TYR A 51 -16.96 -0.48 1.54
N PHE A 52 -17.12 -1.52 0.71
CA PHE A 52 -16.00 -2.09 -0.05
C PHE A 52 -15.35 -1.07 -0.98
N ARG A 53 -16.13 -0.19 -1.60
CA ARG A 53 -15.62 0.89 -2.43
C ARG A 53 -14.75 1.86 -1.62
N ARG A 54 -15.15 2.18 -0.38
CA ARG A 54 -14.37 3.04 0.53
C ARG A 54 -13.11 2.36 1.04
N LEU A 55 -13.18 1.07 1.39
CA LEU A 55 -12.02 0.26 1.73
C LEU A 55 -10.99 0.21 0.60
N LEU A 56 -11.44 0.01 -0.64
CA LEU A 56 -10.56 0.01 -1.81
C LEU A 56 -9.95 1.39 -2.11
N SER A 57 -10.60 2.47 -1.66
CA SER A 57 -10.03 3.82 -1.74
C SER A 57 -9.06 4.16 -0.60
N GLY A 58 -8.81 3.23 0.34
CA GLY A 58 -7.90 3.43 1.46
C GLY A 58 -8.50 4.19 2.66
N ASP A 59 -9.82 4.42 2.66
CA ASP A 59 -10.52 5.01 3.79
C ASP A 59 -11.07 3.90 4.70
N PHE A 60 -10.28 3.55 5.72
CA PHE A 60 -10.62 2.53 6.72
C PHE A 60 -11.34 3.10 7.95
N SER A 61 -11.62 4.41 7.98
CA SER A 61 -12.03 5.12 9.19
C SER A 61 -13.51 4.94 9.58
N THR A 62 -14.35 4.44 8.66
CA THR A 62 -15.79 4.34 8.90
C THR A 62 -16.25 2.89 8.84
N GLY A 63 -16.53 2.30 10.01
CA GLY A 63 -17.27 1.04 10.09
C GLY A 63 -18.64 1.14 9.43
N ILE A 64 -19.26 0.00 9.11
CA ILE A 64 -20.64 -0.02 8.61
C ILE A 64 -21.55 0.28 9.81
N HIS A 65 -22.05 1.50 9.92
CA HIS A 65 -23.08 1.83 10.91
C HIS A 65 -24.38 1.10 10.55
N ASP A 66 -24.78 0.14 11.39
CA ASP A 66 -26.06 -0.54 11.25
C ASP A 66 -26.99 -0.27 12.43
N VAL A 67 -28.27 -0.50 12.17
CA VAL A 67 -29.36 -0.27 13.13
C VAL A 67 -29.33 -1.41 14.15
N SER A 68 -28.89 -1.11 15.37
CA SER A 68 -28.63 -2.08 16.46
C SER A 68 -29.86 -2.81 17.03
N TRP A 69 -31.02 -2.70 16.39
CA TRP A 69 -32.30 -3.18 16.93
C TRP A 69 -32.68 -4.59 16.48
N ILE A 70 -32.02 -5.17 15.49
CA ILE A 70 -32.32 -6.52 14.99
C ILE A 70 -31.02 -7.34 14.98
N ASN A 71 -30.90 -8.30 15.92
CA ASN A 71 -29.78 -9.25 15.95
C ASN A 71 -30.03 -10.38 14.93
N ASP A 72 -29.62 -10.14 13.70
CA ASP A 72 -29.75 -11.09 12.58
C ASP A 72 -28.37 -11.46 12.02
N GLU A 73 -28.31 -12.48 11.16
CA GLU A 73 -27.09 -12.92 10.48
C GLU A 73 -26.42 -11.77 9.71
N ILE A 74 -27.23 -10.87 9.14
CA ILE A 74 -26.78 -9.65 8.45
C ILE A 74 -26.00 -8.73 9.39
N THR A 75 -26.48 -8.56 10.62
CA THR A 75 -25.82 -7.72 11.64
C THR A 75 -24.52 -8.36 12.13
N LEU A 76 -24.49 -9.69 12.24
CA LEU A 76 -23.25 -10.42 12.57
C LEU A 76 -22.19 -10.25 11.47
N ILE A 77 -22.57 -10.37 10.20
CA ILE A 77 -21.66 -10.13 9.06
C ILE A 77 -21.15 -8.69 9.08
N THR A 78 -22.02 -7.73 9.39
CA THR A 78 -21.67 -6.31 9.49
C THR A 78 -20.66 -6.03 10.59
N HIS A 79 -20.85 -6.64 11.76
CA HIS A 79 -19.92 -6.52 12.88
C HIS A 79 -18.56 -7.15 12.55
N LEU A 80 -18.56 -8.30 11.88
CA LEU A 80 -17.32 -8.95 11.42
C LEU A 80 -16.58 -8.08 10.40
N ALA A 81 -17.29 -7.52 9.42
CA ALA A 81 -16.73 -6.63 8.42
C ALA A 81 -16.12 -5.36 9.05
N THR A 82 -16.76 -4.83 10.07
CA THR A 82 -16.27 -3.67 10.83
C THR A 82 -14.99 -4.01 11.60
N ARG A 83 -14.96 -5.14 12.30
CA ARG A 83 -13.77 -5.62 13.03
C ARG A 83 -12.58 -5.84 12.10
N VAL A 84 -12.82 -6.38 10.90
CA VAL A 84 -11.76 -6.54 9.88
C VAL A 84 -11.20 -5.19 9.45
N ALA A 85 -12.03 -4.16 9.24
CA ALA A 85 -11.53 -2.83 8.92
C ALA A 85 -10.75 -2.17 10.05
N GLU A 86 -11.20 -2.33 11.30
CA GLU A 86 -10.45 -1.85 12.47
C GLU A 86 -9.06 -2.50 12.54
N HIS A 87 -8.98 -3.81 12.29
CA HIS A 87 -7.70 -4.52 12.23
C HIS A 87 -6.83 -4.05 11.06
N LEU A 88 -7.41 -3.82 9.87
CA LEU A 88 -6.67 -3.30 8.72
C LEU A 88 -6.14 -1.89 8.98
N TYR A 89 -6.96 -1.01 9.56
CA TYR A 89 -6.56 0.35 9.94
C TYR A 89 -5.41 0.32 10.95
N THR A 90 -5.55 -0.50 12.00
CA THR A 90 -4.52 -0.62 13.05
C THR A 90 -3.22 -1.17 12.46
N TYR A 91 -3.30 -2.17 11.59
CA TYR A 91 -2.12 -2.72 10.92
C TYR A 91 -1.44 -1.68 10.02
N ASP A 92 -2.19 -0.92 9.23
CA ASP A 92 -1.64 0.09 8.34
C ASP A 92 -0.99 1.23 9.13
N ALA A 93 -1.62 1.69 10.20
CA ALA A 93 -1.05 2.69 11.12
C ALA A 93 0.27 2.21 11.73
N LEU A 94 0.30 0.99 12.29
CA LEU A 94 1.51 0.40 12.86
C LEU A 94 2.61 0.20 11.80
N ARG A 95 2.23 -0.18 10.58
CA ARG A 95 3.16 -0.35 9.46
C ARG A 95 3.75 1.00 9.04
N ALA A 96 2.93 2.04 8.95
CA ALA A 96 3.36 3.39 8.62
C ALA A 96 4.34 3.92 9.66
N ASP A 97 4.02 3.78 10.95
CA ASP A 97 4.88 4.18 12.06
C ASP A 97 6.21 3.46 12.06
N ARG A 98 6.20 2.12 11.92
CA ARG A 98 7.43 1.32 11.87
C ARG A 98 8.31 1.71 10.69
N THR A 99 7.70 1.98 9.53
CA THR A 99 8.41 2.42 8.32
C THR A 99 9.02 3.80 8.54
N ALA A 100 8.27 4.74 9.11
CA ALA A 100 8.74 6.09 9.43
C ALA A 100 9.90 6.07 10.44
N LEU A 101 9.81 5.25 11.49
CA LEU A 101 10.89 5.06 12.47
C LEU A 101 12.15 4.48 11.81
N SER A 102 11.99 3.48 10.94
CA SER A 102 13.12 2.86 10.23
C SER A 102 13.82 3.85 9.30
N LEU A 103 13.05 4.68 8.58
CA LEU A 103 13.58 5.75 7.73
C LEU A 103 14.34 6.80 8.55
N ARG A 104 13.76 7.27 9.66
CA ARG A 104 14.43 8.23 10.56
C ARG A 104 15.71 7.64 11.15
N ALA A 105 15.70 6.38 11.57
CA ALA A 105 16.88 5.69 12.09
C ALA A 105 18.00 5.61 11.04
N LEU A 106 17.66 5.21 9.80
CA LEU A 106 18.60 5.19 8.68
C LEU A 106 19.20 6.58 8.42
N GLU A 107 18.37 7.63 8.38
CA GLU A 107 18.85 8.99 8.18
C GLU A 107 19.79 9.46 9.29
N VAL A 108 19.49 9.14 10.55
CA VAL A 108 20.36 9.48 11.68
C VAL A 108 21.69 8.73 11.59
N LEU A 109 21.66 7.44 11.29
CA LEU A 109 22.88 6.63 11.10
C LEU A 109 23.72 7.17 9.95
N PHE A 110 23.09 7.51 8.82
CA PHE A 110 23.76 8.05 7.65
C PHE A 110 24.38 9.43 7.93
N LYS A 111 23.66 10.32 8.65
CA LYS A 111 24.18 11.64 9.02
C LYS A 111 25.33 11.60 10.03
N ARG A 112 25.38 10.56 10.88
CA ARG A 112 26.41 10.37 11.91
C ARG A 112 27.52 9.41 11.48
N ALA A 113 27.43 8.79 10.30
CA ALA A 113 28.45 7.90 9.80
C ALA A 113 29.79 8.65 9.66
N SER A 114 30.85 8.10 10.27
CA SER A 114 32.21 8.62 10.15
C SER A 114 32.87 8.25 8.81
N ARG A 115 32.37 7.19 8.17
CA ARG A 115 32.85 6.74 6.85
C ARG A 115 32.27 7.58 5.72
N LYS A 116 33.06 7.72 4.65
CA LYS A 116 32.65 8.34 3.39
C LYS A 116 31.77 7.36 2.61
N ILE A 117 30.46 7.61 2.63
CA ILE A 117 29.47 6.77 1.95
C ILE A 117 28.63 7.63 1.01
N ILE A 118 28.31 7.08 -0.17
CA ILE A 118 27.27 7.56 -1.08
C ILE A 118 26.13 6.54 -1.05
N MET A 119 24.92 6.99 -0.75
CA MET A 119 23.72 6.19 -0.88
C MET A 119 23.03 6.54 -2.20
N ALA A 120 22.98 5.60 -3.13
CA ALA A 120 22.25 5.72 -4.38
C ALA A 120 20.84 5.16 -4.19
N ASP A 121 19.84 6.03 -4.29
CA ASP A 121 18.41 5.68 -4.27
C ASP A 121 17.91 5.64 -5.71
N PHE A 122 17.63 4.44 -6.22
CA PHE A 122 17.18 4.24 -7.60
C PHE A 122 15.71 4.62 -7.80
N ASP A 123 14.90 4.62 -6.73
CA ASP A 123 13.49 4.99 -6.83
C ASP A 123 13.34 6.51 -7.00
N LYS A 124 14.21 7.27 -6.33
CA LYS A 124 14.25 8.75 -6.44
C LYS A 124 15.26 9.26 -7.46
N SER A 125 16.11 8.39 -8.01
CA SER A 125 17.22 8.74 -8.91
C SER A 125 18.16 9.79 -8.31
N VAL A 126 18.50 9.63 -7.03
CA VAL A 126 19.38 10.56 -6.30
C VAL A 126 20.51 9.84 -5.58
N PHE A 127 21.67 10.47 -5.55
CA PHE A 127 22.79 10.15 -4.69
C PHE A 127 22.74 11.03 -3.45
N LYS A 128 22.77 10.41 -2.27
CA LYS A 128 22.95 11.10 -0.99
C LYS A 128 24.36 10.88 -0.47
N PHE A 129 24.96 11.94 0.05
CA PHE A 129 26.34 12.00 0.49
C PHE A 129 26.37 12.13 2.01
N THR A 130 27.25 11.35 2.64
CA THR A 130 27.54 11.52 4.07
C THR A 130 28.34 12.82 4.33
N LYS A 131 28.27 13.35 5.56
CA LYS A 131 29.01 14.56 5.96
C LYS A 131 30.52 14.47 5.70
N PRO A 132 31.22 13.36 6.01
CA PRO A 132 32.66 13.25 5.73
C PRO A 132 32.98 13.38 4.24
N LEU A 133 32.11 12.88 3.37
CA LEU A 133 32.29 12.99 1.92
C LEU A 133 31.98 14.39 1.40
N GLN A 134 30.93 15.04 1.94
CA GLN A 134 30.63 16.45 1.69
C GLN A 134 31.83 17.35 2.03
N HIS A 135 32.44 17.14 3.21
CA HIS A 135 33.65 17.85 3.60
C HIS A 135 34.84 17.56 2.70
N ALA A 136 35.03 16.30 2.27
CA ALA A 136 36.11 15.93 1.36
C ALA A 136 36.00 16.67 0.02
N PHE A 137 34.80 16.81 -0.53
CA PHE A 137 34.56 17.58 -1.75
C PHE A 137 34.38 19.09 -1.51
N GLY A 138 34.27 19.54 -0.26
CA GLY A 138 34.03 20.94 0.10
C GLY A 138 32.66 21.46 -0.34
N VAL A 139 31.63 20.61 -0.28
CA VAL A 139 30.26 20.92 -0.72
C VAL A 139 29.27 20.79 0.44
N GLU A 140 28.31 21.70 0.56
CA GLU A 140 27.28 21.68 1.61
C GLU A 140 26.03 20.87 1.23
N GLN A 141 25.81 20.65 -0.06
CA GLN A 141 24.67 19.89 -0.56
C GLN A 141 24.87 18.39 -0.29
N ASP A 142 23.86 17.76 0.33
CA ASP A 142 23.88 16.34 0.66
C ASP A 142 23.30 15.44 -0.42
N THR A 143 22.57 15.99 -1.39
CA THR A 143 21.77 15.22 -2.36
C THR A 143 22.00 15.73 -3.78
N PHE A 144 22.33 14.83 -4.70
CA PHE A 144 22.54 15.11 -6.12
C PHE A 144 21.72 14.15 -6.98
N SER A 145 21.04 14.65 -8.00
CA SER A 145 20.32 13.80 -8.95
C SER A 145 21.29 13.06 -9.88
N PHE A 146 20.94 11.83 -10.27
CA PHE A 146 21.75 11.00 -11.17
C PHE A 146 22.07 11.74 -12.48
N ASN A 147 21.06 12.37 -13.08
CA ASN A 147 21.19 13.13 -14.33
C ASN A 147 22.20 14.28 -14.25
N VAL A 148 22.42 14.86 -13.06
CA VAL A 148 23.35 15.99 -12.88
C VAL A 148 24.79 15.49 -12.81
N ILE A 149 25.00 14.34 -12.16
CA ILE A 149 26.31 13.68 -12.08
C ILE A 149 26.68 13.08 -13.44
N GLU A 150 25.73 12.43 -14.13
CA GLU A 150 25.94 11.81 -15.44
C GLU A 150 26.40 12.81 -16.51
N LYS A 151 25.88 14.05 -16.47
CA LYS A 151 26.23 15.10 -17.44
C LYS A 151 27.65 15.65 -17.31
N GLN A 152 28.41 15.29 -16.28
CA GLN A 152 29.80 15.73 -16.14
C GLN A 152 30.71 14.86 -17.02
N SER A 153 31.60 15.51 -17.78
CA SER A 153 32.46 14.83 -18.76
C SER A 153 33.37 13.77 -18.15
N ASN A 154 33.81 13.93 -16.90
CA ASN A 154 34.71 12.98 -16.24
C ASN A 154 33.99 11.81 -15.54
N ASN A 155 32.66 11.81 -15.50
CA ASN A 155 31.86 10.81 -14.77
C ASN A 155 31.41 9.62 -15.61
N GLU A 156 31.70 9.60 -16.91
CA GLU A 156 31.23 8.56 -17.82
C GLU A 156 31.66 7.15 -17.35
N ARG A 157 32.92 7.00 -16.94
CA ARG A 157 33.46 5.74 -16.43
C ARG A 157 32.78 5.29 -15.13
N PHE A 158 32.58 6.23 -14.20
CA PHE A 158 31.88 5.98 -12.94
C PHE A 158 30.45 5.51 -13.20
N PHE A 159 29.69 6.25 -14.01
CA PHE A 159 28.27 5.96 -14.24
C PHE A 159 28.06 4.65 -14.98
N ARG A 160 28.93 4.34 -15.97
CA ARG A 160 28.91 3.06 -16.68
C ARG A 160 29.17 1.87 -15.75
N GLN A 161 30.18 1.97 -14.87
CA GLN A 161 30.49 0.90 -13.90
C GLN A 161 29.41 0.77 -12.83
N PHE A 162 28.88 1.89 -12.35
CA PHE A 162 27.76 1.95 -11.41
C PHE A 162 26.49 1.28 -11.96
N LEU A 163 26.07 1.64 -13.17
CA LEU A 163 24.92 1.02 -13.83
C LEU A 163 25.13 -0.46 -14.12
N LEU A 164 26.34 -0.84 -14.54
CA LEU A 164 26.66 -2.25 -14.78
C LEU A 164 26.56 -3.07 -13.49
N ALA A 165 27.13 -2.56 -12.39
CA ALA A 165 27.04 -3.20 -11.08
C ALA A 165 25.58 -3.28 -10.57
N ALA A 166 24.79 -2.25 -10.78
CA ALA A 166 23.40 -2.18 -10.33
C ALA A 166 22.44 -3.05 -11.16
N VAL A 167 22.56 -3.04 -12.49
CA VAL A 167 21.57 -3.64 -13.41
C VAL A 167 21.95 -5.06 -13.82
N LYS A 168 23.23 -5.33 -14.13
CA LYS A 168 23.63 -6.62 -14.70
C LYS A 168 24.00 -7.66 -13.64
N GLU A 169 24.66 -7.23 -12.58
CA GLU A 169 25.30 -8.18 -11.67
C GLU A 169 24.63 -8.22 -10.29
N GLY A 170 24.22 -7.06 -9.78
CA GLY A 170 23.56 -6.98 -8.47
C GLY A 170 24.41 -7.61 -7.36
N GLN A 171 25.74 -7.59 -7.50
CA GLN A 171 26.69 -8.16 -6.55
C GLN A 171 27.60 -7.07 -5.99
N VAL A 172 28.24 -7.37 -4.87
CA VAL A 172 29.23 -6.48 -4.27
C VAL A 172 30.43 -6.38 -5.21
N LYS A 173 30.82 -5.16 -5.58
CA LYS A 173 31.94 -4.91 -6.50
C LYS A 173 32.78 -3.73 -6.05
N GLU A 174 34.08 -3.85 -6.30
CA GLU A 174 35.03 -2.77 -6.06
C GLU A 174 35.53 -2.25 -7.40
N PHE A 175 35.51 -0.93 -7.58
CA PHE A 175 36.01 -0.28 -8.78
C PHE A 175 36.58 1.11 -8.48
N ALA A 176 37.63 1.50 -9.20
CA ALA A 176 38.18 2.84 -9.13
C ALA A 176 37.63 3.69 -10.27
N ALA A 177 37.12 4.87 -9.95
CA ALA A 177 36.63 5.82 -10.93
C ALA A 177 36.78 7.26 -10.42
N THR A 178 36.79 8.20 -11.36
CA THR A 178 36.74 9.62 -11.04
C THR A 178 35.29 10.04 -10.81
N LEU A 179 35.04 10.75 -9.71
CA LEU A 179 33.77 11.40 -9.43
C LEU A 179 33.97 12.92 -9.38
N GLU A 180 33.36 13.58 -10.34
CA GLU A 180 33.26 15.02 -10.47
C GLU A 180 31.89 15.50 -9.99
N LEU A 181 31.88 16.42 -9.04
CA LEU A 181 30.64 17.05 -8.59
C LEU A 181 30.35 18.31 -9.41
N PRO A 182 29.07 18.60 -9.70
CA PRO A 182 28.67 19.79 -10.45
C PRO A 182 29.02 21.08 -9.71
N ILE A 183 29.07 21.02 -8.37
CA ILE A 183 29.40 22.15 -7.51
C ILE A 183 30.93 22.24 -7.42
N ARG A 184 31.47 23.42 -7.77
CA ARG A 184 32.92 23.73 -7.78
C ARG A 184 33.78 22.88 -8.73
N LYS A 185 33.19 22.02 -9.57
CA LYS A 185 33.91 21.08 -10.46
C LYS A 185 35.00 20.31 -9.72
N SER A 186 34.75 19.97 -8.45
CA SER A 186 35.68 19.19 -7.65
C SER A 186 35.68 17.77 -8.20
N SER A 187 36.81 17.35 -8.75
CA SER A 187 37.01 16.02 -9.33
C SER A 187 38.00 15.26 -8.47
N MET A 188 37.63 14.05 -8.02
CA MET A 188 38.49 13.19 -7.22
C MET A 188 38.46 11.77 -7.76
N GLU A 189 39.62 11.13 -7.84
CA GLU A 189 39.73 9.71 -8.14
C GLU A 189 39.58 8.90 -6.86
N LEU A 190 38.64 7.96 -6.86
CA LEU A 190 38.17 7.29 -5.65
C LEU A 190 38.00 5.78 -5.91
N LYS A 191 38.30 4.97 -4.89
CA LYS A 191 37.94 3.55 -4.86
C LYS A 191 36.54 3.41 -4.29
N PHE A 192 35.64 2.83 -5.07
CA PHE A 192 34.26 2.60 -4.68
C PHE A 192 34.05 1.12 -4.40
N LYS A 193 33.51 0.80 -3.22
CA LYS A 193 32.92 -0.50 -2.92
C LYS A 193 31.41 -0.41 -2.98
N PHE A 194 30.84 -0.95 -4.04
CA PHE A 194 29.41 -1.01 -4.30
C PHE A 194 28.77 -2.16 -3.53
N VAL A 195 27.78 -1.86 -2.70
CA VAL A 195 26.99 -2.82 -1.92
C VAL A 195 25.51 -2.62 -2.26
N PRO A 196 24.92 -3.51 -3.08
CA PRO A 196 23.52 -3.39 -3.46
C PRO A 196 22.58 -3.91 -2.37
N ILE A 197 21.47 -3.22 -2.16
CA ILE A 197 20.33 -3.68 -1.37
C ILE A 197 19.21 -4.04 -2.32
N LYS A 198 18.91 -5.33 -2.38
CA LYS A 198 17.86 -5.91 -3.22
C LYS A 198 16.53 -5.92 -2.49
N ASP A 199 15.47 -5.70 -3.25
CA ASP A 199 14.09 -5.93 -2.82
C ASP A 199 13.72 -7.43 -2.94
N ARG A 200 12.54 -7.82 -2.47
CA ARG A 200 11.98 -9.17 -2.59
C ARG A 200 11.90 -9.68 -4.03
N SER A 201 11.89 -8.78 -5.02
CA SER A 201 11.92 -9.09 -6.45
C SER A 201 13.34 -9.10 -7.04
N GLU A 202 14.38 -9.19 -6.21
CA GLU A 202 15.80 -9.19 -6.56
C GLU A 202 16.33 -7.95 -7.31
N LYS A 203 15.49 -6.94 -7.52
CA LYS A 203 15.88 -5.65 -8.08
C LYS A 203 16.61 -4.81 -7.04
N VAL A 204 17.71 -4.17 -7.46
CA VAL A 204 18.44 -3.22 -6.62
C VAL A 204 17.62 -1.93 -6.49
N ARG A 205 17.20 -1.59 -5.27
CA ARG A 205 16.45 -0.35 -4.97
C ARG A 205 17.34 0.72 -4.38
N ILE A 206 18.30 0.30 -3.56
CA ILE A 206 19.27 1.17 -2.91
C ILE A 206 20.64 0.53 -3.09
N ALA A 207 21.67 1.33 -3.32
CA ALA A 207 23.05 0.87 -3.24
C ALA A 207 23.89 1.80 -2.37
N PHE A 208 24.76 1.22 -1.55
CA PHE A 208 25.76 1.97 -0.82
C PHE A 208 27.09 1.86 -1.56
N LEU A 209 27.70 3.00 -1.87
CA LEU A 209 29.08 3.06 -2.32
C LEU A 209 29.93 3.56 -1.16
N TYR A 210 30.75 2.67 -0.62
CA TYR A 210 31.79 3.06 0.33
C TYR A 210 32.96 3.63 -0.46
N VAL A 211 33.46 4.77 -0.01
CA VAL A 211 34.47 5.56 -0.71
C VAL A 211 35.75 5.57 0.11
N ASP A 212 36.79 4.96 -0.44
CA ASP A 212 38.14 5.01 0.12
C ASP A 212 39.05 5.82 -0.83
N LYS A 213 40.04 6.52 -0.26
CA LYS A 213 41.04 7.21 -1.09
C LYS A 213 41.91 6.17 -1.78
N LEU A 214 42.37 6.47 -2.99
CA LEU A 214 43.23 5.56 -3.73
C LEU A 214 44.55 5.27 -2.98
N GLU A 215 45.03 6.25 -2.21
CA GLU A 215 46.30 6.29 -1.45
C GLU A 215 46.23 5.69 -0.03
N ASP A 216 45.06 5.38 0.52
CA ASP A 216 44.95 4.70 1.82
C ASP A 216 45.11 3.19 1.59
N ASP A 217 46.36 2.72 1.48
CA ASP A 217 46.72 1.30 1.61
C ASP A 217 46.60 0.91 3.11
N PRO A 218 46.09 -0.28 3.49
CA PRO A 218 45.75 -0.59 4.87
C PRO A 218 46.95 -0.91 5.78
N ASP A 219 48.17 -0.52 5.39
CA ASP A 219 49.42 -0.77 6.11
C ASP A 219 50.02 0.48 6.80
N ASP A 220 49.30 1.61 6.86
CA ASP A 220 49.67 2.80 7.68
C ASP A 220 48.67 3.09 8.82
#